data_AF-A0A9W8P005-F1
#
_entry.id   AF-A0A9W8P005-F1
#
_cell.length_a   1.000
_cell.length_b   1.000
_cell.length_c   1.000
_cell.angle_alpha   90.00
_cell.angle_beta   90.00
_cell.angle_gamma   90.00
#
_symmetry.space_group_name_H-M   'P 1'
#
loop_
_entity.id
_entity.type
_entity.pdbx_description
1 polymer ?
#
loop_
_entity_poly.entity_id
_entity_poly.type
_entity_poly.pdbx_seq_one_letter_code
_entity_poly.pdbx_strand_id
1 'polypeptide(L)'
;MQLPRDLRTWRLADEEATWSILSPILALNGWKSWDTPYSLFQDRPEHSISNGFHTGGSYRYMSPYAITKLKKFHYHNAFVRAVRNKEGYDAVCRVIVAGNEGQNCLKAIRRVAYGDATHFCDSHVLPLLFEFQFEDITFGIFPMMSGMNFHDMIPSIYCHCSLGDFMHMFTQALEALQFIHHKRVAHHDAFFNNFLVEWQPDSLKRGAISIAHPRVWLIDFENAMSFPEDTPYGECKCTTPDFLKRDNYGRPYDAAFMGDLSFNAFTLDLWQFMYYAQYLEIDIPTLNEVLRNLQNQSTAESALRLLHDTLCTFTPSQLHVPFRYTEPSYDCTED
;
A
#
# COMPACT_ATOMS: atom_id res chain seq x y z
N MET A 1 -25.09 5.17 21.90
CA MET A 1 -24.62 4.01 21.11
C MET A 1 -23.19 3.72 21.57
N GLN A 2 -22.79 2.46 21.69
CA GLN A 2 -21.46 2.05 22.18
C GLN A 2 -20.52 1.83 20.99
N LEU A 3 -19.24 2.18 21.11
CA LEU A 3 -18.25 1.89 20.08
C LEU A 3 -18.01 0.37 19.95
N PRO A 4 -17.63 -0.12 18.75
CA PRO A 4 -17.28 -1.53 18.57
C PRO A 4 -16.06 -1.91 19.42
N ARG A 5 -16.05 -3.14 19.95
CA ARG A 5 -15.10 -3.60 20.97
C ARG A 5 -13.84 -4.27 20.39
N ASP A 6 -13.89 -4.67 19.14
CA ASP A 6 -12.85 -5.44 18.46
C ASP A 6 -12.80 -5.09 16.97
N LEU A 7 -11.67 -5.34 16.30
CA LEU A 7 -11.47 -4.93 14.92
C LEU A 7 -12.47 -5.62 13.98
N ARG A 8 -12.89 -6.85 14.30
CA ARG A 8 -13.93 -7.55 13.53
C ARG A 8 -15.26 -6.80 13.53
N THR A 9 -15.74 -6.33 14.68
CA THR A 9 -17.00 -5.58 14.80
C THR A 9 -16.88 -4.18 14.20
N TRP A 10 -15.70 -3.56 14.23
CA TRP A 10 -15.42 -2.32 13.49
C TRP A 10 -15.67 -2.46 11.97
N ARG A 11 -15.32 -3.60 11.36
CA ARG A 11 -15.58 -3.86 9.93
C ARG A 11 -17.05 -3.87 9.56
N LEU A 12 -17.93 -4.17 10.52
CA LEU A 12 -19.37 -4.35 10.32
C LEU A 12 -20.19 -3.19 10.91
N ALA A 13 -19.53 -2.22 11.53
CA ALA A 13 -20.18 -1.13 12.24
C ALA A 13 -20.79 -0.11 11.27
N ASP A 14 -21.87 0.54 11.71
CA ASP A 14 -22.42 1.71 11.03
C ASP A 14 -21.41 2.86 11.08
N GLU A 15 -20.91 3.24 9.91
CA GLU A 15 -19.79 4.17 9.77
C GLU A 15 -20.15 5.56 10.32
N GLU A 16 -21.30 6.09 9.92
CA GLU A 16 -21.73 7.44 10.31
C GLU A 16 -22.02 7.53 11.81
N ALA A 17 -22.73 6.53 12.35
CA ALA A 17 -23.05 6.50 13.76
C ALA A 17 -21.78 6.35 14.61
N THR A 18 -20.81 5.54 14.16
CA THR A 18 -19.53 5.36 14.85
C THR A 18 -18.69 6.64 14.84
N TRP A 19 -18.51 7.26 13.67
CA TRP A 19 -17.69 8.48 13.56
C TRP A 19 -18.35 9.72 14.16
N SER A 20 -19.69 9.75 14.27
CA SER A 20 -20.41 10.79 15.02
C SER A 20 -20.06 10.77 16.52
N ILE A 21 -19.95 9.58 17.12
CA ILE A 21 -19.52 9.42 18.51
C ILE A 21 -18.07 9.87 18.70
N LEU A 22 -17.19 9.56 17.73
CA LEU A 22 -15.77 9.93 17.78
C LEU A 22 -15.48 11.40 17.45
N SER A 23 -16.45 12.13 16.88
CA SER A 23 -16.25 13.52 16.43
C SER A 23 -15.69 14.45 17.53
N PRO A 24 -16.21 14.45 18.78
CA PRO A 24 -15.62 15.24 19.86
C PRO A 24 -14.18 14.83 20.19
N ILE A 25 -13.85 13.54 20.10
CA ILE A 25 -12.51 13.01 20.38
C ILE A 25 -11.52 13.44 19.29
N LEU A 26 -11.93 13.38 18.02
CA LEU A 26 -11.13 13.92 16.91
C LEU A 26 -10.86 15.41 17.10
N ALA A 27 -11.89 16.18 17.46
CA ALA A 27 -11.77 17.62 17.67
C ALA A 27 -10.80 17.97 18.81
N LEU A 28 -10.85 17.23 19.92
CA LEU A 28 -9.88 17.37 21.02
C LEU A 28 -8.43 17.12 20.58
N ASN A 29 -8.23 16.25 19.60
CA ASN A 29 -6.93 15.94 19.01
C ASN A 29 -6.58 16.83 17.80
N GLY A 30 -7.36 17.89 17.53
CA GLY A 30 -7.09 18.86 16.48
C GLY A 30 -7.55 18.44 15.08
N TRP A 31 -8.39 17.41 14.97
CA TRP A 31 -8.89 16.85 13.72
C TRP A 31 -10.41 17.00 13.59
N LYS A 32 -10.90 17.13 12.36
CA LYS A 32 -12.32 17.12 12.02
C LYS A 32 -12.55 16.16 10.87
N SER A 33 -13.54 15.27 10.97
CA SER A 33 -13.96 14.43 9.84
C SER A 33 -14.40 15.29 8.65
N TRP A 34 -14.09 14.84 7.44
CA TRP A 34 -14.75 15.37 6.25
C TRP A 34 -16.24 15.06 6.28
N ASP A 35 -17.02 15.92 5.60
CA ASP A 35 -18.45 15.75 5.47
C ASP A 35 -18.76 14.52 4.59
N THR A 36 -19.83 13.80 4.97
CA THR A 36 -20.29 12.58 4.29
C THR A 36 -21.61 12.85 3.59
N PRO A 37 -21.58 13.19 2.29
CA PRO A 37 -22.81 13.41 1.55
C PRO A 37 -23.50 12.09 1.17
N TYR A 38 -22.77 10.97 1.11
CA TYR A 38 -23.27 9.65 0.69
C TYR A 38 -22.53 8.49 1.39
N SER A 39 -23.18 7.32 1.47
CA SER A 39 -22.76 6.16 2.28
C SER A 39 -21.54 5.36 1.77
N LEU A 40 -20.70 5.90 0.90
CA LEU A 40 -19.54 5.19 0.31
C LEU A 40 -18.36 6.11 -0.06
N PHE A 41 -18.52 7.43 0.07
CA PHE A 41 -17.45 8.39 -0.21
C PHE A 41 -17.61 9.69 0.58
N GLN A 42 -16.47 10.25 0.96
CA GLN A 42 -16.39 11.60 1.54
C GLN A 42 -15.92 12.58 0.48
N ASP A 43 -16.59 13.73 0.39
CA ASP A 43 -16.17 14.79 -0.50
C ASP A 43 -15.10 15.64 0.21
N ARG A 44 -14.04 15.93 -0.53
CA ARG A 44 -12.95 16.77 -0.04
C ARG A 44 -13.46 18.18 0.20
N PRO A 45 -13.29 18.73 1.41
CA PRO A 45 -13.72 20.09 1.66
C PRO A 45 -12.89 21.08 0.83
N GLU A 46 -13.53 22.20 0.47
CA GLU A 46 -12.90 23.26 -0.32
C GLU A 46 -11.61 23.78 0.34
N HIS A 47 -10.71 24.36 -0.46
CA HIS A 47 -9.46 24.99 -0.01
C HIS A 47 -8.48 24.06 0.74
N SER A 48 -8.30 22.83 0.25
CA SER A 48 -7.25 21.97 0.79
C SER A 48 -5.85 22.50 0.49
N ILE A 49 -4.95 22.42 1.48
CA ILE A 49 -3.53 22.68 1.30
C ILE A 49 -2.77 21.38 1.05
N SER A 50 -1.59 21.48 0.43
CA SER A 50 -0.72 20.30 0.26
C SER A 50 -0.32 19.75 1.62
N ASN A 51 -0.45 18.44 1.83
CA ASN A 51 0.03 17.75 3.02
C ASN A 51 1.50 17.32 2.92
N GLY A 52 2.22 17.73 1.88
CA GLY A 52 3.63 17.38 1.67
C GLY A 52 3.88 15.99 1.09
N PHE A 53 2.86 15.12 1.07
CA PHE A 53 2.92 13.76 0.49
C PHE A 53 2.25 13.67 -0.88
N HIS A 54 1.77 14.81 -1.38
CA HIS A 54 1.23 14.97 -2.71
C HIS A 54 2.07 15.98 -3.49
N THR A 55 2.97 15.47 -4.31
CA THR A 55 3.60 16.19 -5.41
C THR A 55 2.82 15.88 -6.68
N GLY A 56 2.62 16.88 -7.54
CA GLY A 56 1.94 16.68 -8.80
C GLY A 56 2.46 17.65 -9.85
N GLY A 57 2.75 17.15 -11.05
CA GLY A 57 3.09 18.01 -12.18
C GLY A 57 1.90 18.89 -12.56
N SER A 58 2.18 20.09 -13.09
CA SER A 58 1.17 21.03 -13.61
C SER A 58 0.20 20.38 -14.61
N TYR A 59 0.66 19.36 -15.33
CA TYR A 59 -0.12 18.60 -16.30
C TYR A 59 -1.09 17.57 -15.70
N ARG A 60 -0.97 17.20 -14.41
CA ARG A 60 -1.95 16.33 -13.73
C ARG A 60 -3.36 16.90 -13.74
N TYR A 61 -3.48 18.23 -13.73
CA TYR A 61 -4.77 18.93 -13.79
C TYR A 61 -5.47 18.80 -15.15
N MET A 62 -4.90 18.03 -16.10
CA MET A 62 -5.51 17.80 -17.40
C MET A 62 -6.27 16.46 -17.49
N SER A 63 -6.15 15.55 -16.51
CA SER A 63 -6.96 14.32 -16.46
C SER A 63 -8.16 14.49 -15.51
N PRO A 64 -9.40 14.51 -16.03
CA PRO A 64 -10.61 14.55 -15.19
C PRO A 64 -10.68 13.43 -14.14
N TYR A 65 -10.10 12.27 -14.45
CA TYR A 65 -10.07 11.12 -13.55
C TYR A 65 -9.22 11.39 -12.30
N ALA A 66 -7.99 11.91 -12.48
CA ALA A 66 -7.08 12.23 -11.39
C ALA A 66 -7.66 13.34 -10.49
N ILE A 67 -8.31 14.35 -11.07
CA ILE A 67 -9.00 15.41 -10.32
C ILE A 67 -10.18 14.86 -9.51
N THR A 68 -10.92 13.89 -10.04
CA THR A 68 -12.07 13.31 -9.33
C THR A 68 -11.64 12.51 -8.12
N LYS A 69 -10.58 11.70 -8.24
CA LYS A 69 -10.00 10.97 -7.09
C LYS A 69 -9.40 11.90 -6.04
N LEU A 70 -8.84 13.04 -6.44
CA LEU A 70 -8.40 14.09 -5.51
C LEU A 70 -9.54 14.70 -4.67
N LYS A 71 -10.79 14.59 -5.13
CA LYS A 71 -11.96 15.19 -4.49
C LYS A 71 -12.76 14.19 -3.66
N LYS A 72 -12.45 12.90 -3.74
CA LYS A 72 -13.25 11.85 -3.11
C LYS A 72 -12.37 10.87 -2.36
N PHE A 73 -12.71 10.63 -1.10
CA PHE A 73 -12.13 9.54 -0.34
C PHE A 73 -13.11 8.37 -0.31
N HIS A 74 -12.68 7.22 -0.82
CA HIS A 74 -13.45 5.99 -0.79
C HIS A 74 -13.09 5.19 0.46
N TYR A 75 -14.11 4.68 1.13
CA TYR A 75 -13.96 3.81 2.28
C TYR A 75 -15.03 2.70 2.21
N HIS A 76 -14.74 1.58 2.85
CA HIS A 76 -15.56 0.37 2.78
C HIS A 76 -16.09 -0.09 4.14
N ASN A 77 -15.58 0.50 5.22
CA ASN A 77 -15.99 0.21 6.58
C ASN A 77 -15.54 1.34 7.52
N ALA A 78 -15.95 1.22 8.79
CA ALA A 78 -15.68 2.21 9.83
C ALA A 78 -14.21 2.28 10.29
N PHE A 79 -13.29 1.46 9.78
CA PHE A 79 -11.88 1.52 10.20
C PHE A 79 -11.18 2.80 9.80
N VAL A 80 -11.60 3.43 8.72
CA VAL A 80 -10.90 4.58 8.15
C VAL A 80 -11.86 5.75 7.95
N ARG A 81 -11.32 6.96 8.09
CA ARG A 81 -12.07 8.20 7.87
C ARG A 81 -11.14 9.27 7.33
N ALA A 82 -11.57 9.99 6.30
CA ALA A 82 -10.92 11.22 5.90
C ALA A 82 -11.14 12.30 6.97
N VAL A 83 -10.05 12.90 7.41
CA VAL A 83 -10.03 13.96 8.42
C VAL A 83 -9.19 15.14 7.94
N ARG A 84 -9.42 16.30 8.54
CA ARG A 84 -8.69 17.54 8.27
C ARG A 84 -8.32 18.20 9.60
N ASN A 85 -7.09 18.70 9.70
CA ASN A 85 -6.70 19.49 10.87
C ASN A 85 -7.08 20.97 10.72
N LYS A 86 -6.91 21.75 11.79
CA LYS A 86 -7.19 23.20 11.82
C LYS A 86 -6.42 24.04 10.78
N GLU A 87 -5.28 23.56 10.30
CA GLU A 87 -4.45 24.23 9.30
C GLU A 87 -4.89 23.90 7.87
N GLY A 88 -5.81 22.95 7.69
CA GLY A 88 -6.30 22.53 6.37
C GLY A 88 -5.61 21.31 5.79
N TYR A 89 -4.73 20.65 6.56
CA TYR A 89 -4.05 19.42 6.13
C TYR A 89 -5.01 18.24 6.15
N ASP A 90 -5.16 17.61 4.98
CA ASP A 90 -5.97 16.41 4.79
C ASP A 90 -5.19 15.14 5.11
N ALA A 91 -5.82 14.25 5.88
CA ALA A 91 -5.26 13.01 6.39
C ALA A 91 -6.31 11.89 6.46
N VAL A 92 -5.84 10.65 6.68
CA VAL A 92 -6.70 9.50 6.98
C VAL A 92 -6.51 9.14 8.44
N CYS A 93 -7.60 9.15 9.21
CA CYS A 93 -7.65 8.54 10.52
C CYS A 93 -7.99 7.06 10.35
N ARG A 94 -7.21 6.18 10.98
CA ARG A 94 -7.42 4.74 10.96
C ARG A 94 -7.45 4.18 12.38
N VAL A 95 -8.41 3.30 12.66
CA VAL A 95 -8.38 2.44 13.85
C VAL A 95 -7.32 1.36 13.64
N ILE A 96 -6.34 1.31 14.54
CA ILE A 96 -5.23 0.33 14.50
C ILE A 96 -5.46 -0.77 15.53
N VAL A 97 -5.89 -0.39 16.74
CA VAL A 97 -6.14 -1.29 17.86
C VAL A 97 -7.56 -1.07 18.35
N ALA A 98 -8.27 -2.16 18.66
CA ALA A 98 -9.51 -2.13 19.42
C ALA A 98 -9.53 -3.31 20.40
N GLY A 99 -9.63 -3.02 21.69
CA GLY A 99 -9.55 -4.02 22.74
C GLY A 99 -8.20 -4.75 22.72
N ASN A 100 -8.25 -6.07 22.53
CA ASN A 100 -7.06 -6.94 22.51
C ASN A 100 -6.55 -7.24 21.08
N GLU A 101 -7.14 -6.63 20.04
CA GLU A 101 -6.79 -6.86 18.64
C GLU A 101 -5.93 -5.72 18.06
N GLY A 102 -5.07 -6.01 17.08
CA GLY A 102 -4.29 -5.00 16.36
C GLY A 102 -2.93 -4.62 16.96
N GLN A 103 -2.55 -5.19 18.10
CA GLN A 103 -1.28 -4.86 18.78
C GLN A 103 -0.05 -5.17 17.92
N ASN A 104 -0.08 -6.27 17.16
CA ASN A 104 1.00 -6.63 16.24
C ASN A 104 1.12 -5.64 15.08
N CYS A 105 -0.02 -5.20 14.52
CA CYS A 105 -0.09 -4.15 13.50
C CYS A 105 0.51 -2.84 14.03
N LEU A 106 0.09 -2.39 15.22
CA LEU A 106 0.63 -1.18 15.83
C LEU A 106 2.14 -1.27 16.08
N LYS A 107 2.63 -2.42 16.56
CA LYS A 107 4.07 -2.67 16.77
C LYS A 107 4.85 -2.59 15.45
N ALA A 108 4.33 -3.19 14.38
CA ALA A 108 4.92 -3.12 13.05
C ALA A 108 4.97 -1.67 12.54
N ILE A 109 3.84 -0.96 12.55
CA ILE A 109 3.72 0.44 12.12
C ILE A 109 4.71 1.33 12.87
N ARG A 110 4.77 1.25 14.20
CA ARG A 110 5.72 2.07 14.99
C ARG A 110 7.18 1.79 14.62
N ARG A 111 7.52 0.58 14.18
CA ARG A 111 8.88 0.22 13.79
C ARG A 111 9.27 0.73 12.41
N VAL A 112 8.35 0.74 11.45
CA VAL A 112 8.68 1.04 10.03
C VAL A 112 8.12 2.37 9.52
N ALA A 113 7.11 2.93 10.19
CA ALA A 113 6.36 4.09 9.72
C ALA A 113 6.38 5.26 10.71
N TYR A 114 7.11 5.19 11.82
CA TYR A 114 7.11 6.22 12.86
C TYR A 114 8.52 6.61 13.30
N GLY A 115 8.68 7.83 13.81
CA GLY A 115 9.96 8.36 14.27
C GLY A 115 11.04 8.31 13.19
N ASP A 116 12.24 7.87 13.57
CA ASP A 116 13.43 7.85 12.69
C ASP A 116 13.24 7.02 11.42
N ALA A 117 12.36 6.01 11.45
CA ALA A 117 12.06 5.18 10.27
C ALA A 117 11.53 6.02 9.09
N THR A 118 10.85 7.13 9.38
CA THR A 118 10.27 8.03 8.37
C THR A 118 11.30 8.91 7.65
N HIS A 119 12.54 8.97 8.16
CA HIS A 119 13.61 9.77 7.58
C HIS A 119 14.42 9.02 6.52
N PHE A 120 14.26 7.71 6.41
CA PHE A 120 14.95 6.90 5.40
C PHE A 120 14.29 7.10 4.04
N CYS A 121 15.10 7.45 3.04
CA CYS A 121 14.61 7.76 1.69
C CYS A 121 14.12 6.54 0.91
N ASP A 122 14.53 5.35 1.33
CA ASP A 122 14.23 4.03 0.79
C ASP A 122 13.16 3.29 1.59
N SER A 123 12.56 3.92 2.62
CA SER A 123 11.54 3.22 3.43
C SER A 123 10.29 2.89 2.64
N HIS A 124 9.85 3.83 1.78
CA HIS A 124 8.63 3.74 0.98
C HIS A 124 7.42 3.24 1.77
N VAL A 125 7.38 3.48 3.07
CA VAL A 125 6.27 3.11 3.96
C VAL A 125 5.50 4.38 4.28
N LEU A 126 4.17 4.34 4.11
CA LEU A 126 3.36 5.54 4.40
C LEU A 126 3.49 5.90 5.89
N PRO A 127 3.98 7.10 6.24
CA PRO A 127 4.32 7.41 7.61
C PRO A 127 3.08 7.60 8.49
N LEU A 128 3.19 7.17 9.75
CA LEU A 128 2.28 7.52 10.83
C LEU A 128 2.62 8.94 11.31
N LEU A 129 1.76 9.91 11.05
CA LEU A 129 1.98 11.32 11.41
C LEU A 129 1.67 11.60 12.87
N PHE A 130 0.60 10.97 13.38
CA PHE A 130 0.10 11.21 14.71
C PHE A 130 -0.63 9.97 15.23
N GLU A 131 -0.47 9.67 16.51
CA GLU A 131 -1.10 8.55 17.18
C GLU A 131 -1.82 9.06 18.42
N PHE A 132 -3.04 8.60 18.66
CA PHE A 132 -3.77 8.92 19.88
C PHE A 132 -4.65 7.75 20.33
N GLN A 133 -4.95 7.73 21.62
CA GLN A 133 -5.74 6.68 22.27
C GLN A 133 -7.04 7.26 22.83
N PHE A 134 -8.11 6.49 22.71
CA PHE A 134 -9.37 6.74 23.41
C PHE A 134 -9.89 5.41 23.95
N GLU A 135 -10.03 5.31 25.27
CA GLU A 135 -10.36 4.05 25.94
C GLU A 135 -9.39 2.91 25.54
N ASP A 136 -9.92 1.80 25.04
CA ASP A 136 -9.17 0.64 24.55
C ASP A 136 -8.92 0.67 23.03
N ILE A 137 -9.08 1.83 22.39
CA ILE A 137 -8.92 2.02 20.94
C ILE A 137 -7.73 2.93 20.66
N THR A 138 -6.83 2.48 19.78
CA THR A 138 -5.71 3.31 19.27
C THR A 138 -5.96 3.70 17.83
N PHE A 139 -5.81 4.99 17.56
CA PHE A 139 -5.96 5.59 16.25
C PHE A 139 -4.60 6.04 15.71
N GLY A 140 -4.40 5.88 14.40
CA GLY A 140 -3.29 6.48 13.68
C GLY A 140 -3.78 7.45 12.62
N ILE A 141 -3.07 8.57 12.47
CA ILE A 141 -3.26 9.53 11.40
C ILE A 141 -2.16 9.34 10.37
N PHE A 142 -2.56 9.10 9.13
CA PHE A 142 -1.66 8.92 7.99
C PHE A 142 -1.89 10.05 6.97
N PRO A 143 -0.88 10.44 6.17
CA PRO A 143 -1.11 11.34 5.06
C PRO A 143 -2.21 10.80 4.17
N MET A 144 -3.16 11.65 3.81
CA MET A 144 -4.04 11.32 2.70
C MET A 144 -3.19 11.20 1.44
N MET A 145 -3.52 10.27 0.56
CA MET A 145 -2.90 10.10 -0.74
C MET A 145 -4.01 10.10 -1.81
N SER A 146 -3.78 10.80 -2.92
CA SER A 146 -4.69 10.88 -4.07
C SER A 146 -4.37 9.86 -5.15
N GLY A 147 -3.40 9.01 -4.83
CA GLY A 147 -2.85 7.98 -5.68
C GLY A 147 -3.82 6.85 -5.95
N MET A 148 -3.51 6.06 -6.98
CA MET A 148 -4.07 4.73 -7.16
C MET A 148 -3.07 3.70 -6.63
N ASN A 149 -3.56 2.55 -6.17
CA ASN A 149 -2.66 1.43 -5.90
C ASN A 149 -2.17 0.79 -7.21
N PHE A 150 -1.09 0.00 -7.19
CA PHE A 150 -0.57 -0.66 -8.42
C PHE A 150 -1.65 -1.47 -9.15
N HIS A 151 -2.51 -2.19 -8.43
CA HIS A 151 -3.51 -3.06 -9.02
C HIS A 151 -4.52 -2.28 -9.85
N ASP A 152 -5.13 -1.23 -9.29
CA ASP A 152 -6.08 -0.36 -9.99
C ASP A 152 -5.39 0.47 -11.08
N MET A 153 -4.12 0.82 -10.84
CA MET A 153 -3.36 1.64 -11.77
C MET A 153 -3.01 0.83 -13.02
N ILE A 154 -2.59 -0.43 -12.92
CA ILE A 154 -2.09 -1.25 -14.04
C ILE A 154 -3.03 -1.28 -15.28
N PRO A 155 -4.35 -1.54 -15.13
CA PRO A 155 -5.31 -1.41 -16.23
C PRO A 155 -5.34 -0.01 -16.88
N SER A 156 -5.18 1.04 -16.08
CA SER A 156 -5.15 2.43 -16.55
C SER A 156 -3.78 2.89 -17.07
N ILE A 157 -2.68 2.24 -16.66
CA ILE A 157 -1.28 2.52 -17.02
C ILE A 157 -1.02 2.22 -18.49
N TYR A 158 -1.63 1.15 -19.01
CA TYR A 158 -1.30 0.59 -20.33
C TYR A 158 -1.23 1.60 -21.47
N CYS A 159 -2.05 2.63 -21.42
CA CYS A 159 -2.14 3.59 -22.50
C CYS A 159 -1.23 4.81 -22.33
N HIS A 160 -0.61 5.02 -21.16
CA HIS A 160 0.04 6.30 -20.84
C HIS A 160 1.44 6.19 -20.22
N CYS A 161 1.77 5.11 -19.50
CA CYS A 161 3.09 4.95 -18.87
C CYS A 161 4.02 4.09 -19.72
N SER A 162 5.31 4.44 -19.72
CA SER A 162 6.32 3.59 -20.32
C SER A 162 6.69 2.43 -19.40
N LEU A 163 7.30 1.40 -19.97
CA LEU A 163 7.94 0.33 -19.21
C LEU A 163 8.94 0.89 -18.18
N GLY A 164 9.71 1.92 -18.54
CA GLY A 164 10.65 2.59 -17.64
C GLY A 164 9.98 3.22 -16.42
N ASP A 165 8.82 3.86 -16.60
CA ASP A 165 8.06 4.40 -15.47
C ASP A 165 7.59 3.29 -14.53
N PHE A 166 7.04 2.21 -15.11
CA PHE A 166 6.60 1.06 -14.36
C PHE A 166 7.75 0.42 -13.57
N MET A 167 8.89 0.18 -14.22
CA MET A 167 10.06 -0.41 -13.58
C MET A 167 10.62 0.46 -12.46
N HIS A 168 10.56 1.79 -12.60
CA HIS A 168 10.94 2.69 -11.53
C HIS A 168 10.02 2.56 -10.32
N MET A 169 8.70 2.51 -10.52
CA MET A 169 7.74 2.28 -9.44
C MET A 169 7.93 0.89 -8.81
N PHE A 170 8.08 -0.14 -9.64
CA PHE A 170 8.29 -1.52 -9.21
C PHE A 170 9.55 -1.67 -8.35
N THR A 171 10.63 -0.96 -8.70
CA THR A 171 11.87 -0.89 -7.92
C THR A 171 11.61 -0.28 -6.54
N GLN A 172 10.90 0.85 -6.45
CA GLN A 172 10.54 1.45 -5.16
C GLN A 172 9.69 0.53 -4.27
N ALA A 173 8.78 -0.25 -4.87
CA ALA A 173 8.00 -1.23 -4.11
C ALA A 173 8.87 -2.36 -3.53
N LEU A 174 9.89 -2.82 -4.27
CA LEU A 174 10.89 -3.78 -3.75
C LEU A 174 11.78 -3.16 -2.67
N GLU A 175 12.16 -1.88 -2.81
CA GLU A 175 12.88 -1.12 -1.77
C GLU A 175 12.06 -1.09 -0.47
N ALA A 176 10.75 -0.85 -0.56
CA ALA A 176 9.84 -0.89 0.60
C ALA A 176 9.88 -2.26 1.32
N LEU A 177 9.81 -3.35 0.55
CA LEU A 177 9.87 -4.72 1.09
C LEU A 177 11.23 -5.00 1.74
N GLN A 178 12.32 -4.65 1.06
CA GLN A 178 13.67 -4.79 1.61
C GLN A 178 13.79 -4.04 2.94
N PHE A 179 13.30 -2.80 3.00
CA PHE A 179 13.34 -1.97 4.19
C PHE A 179 12.60 -2.62 5.37
N ILE A 180 11.35 -3.06 5.18
CA ILE A 180 10.60 -3.68 6.28
C ILE A 180 11.22 -5.02 6.71
N HIS A 181 11.78 -5.79 5.78
CA HIS A 181 12.48 -7.06 6.07
C HIS A 181 13.77 -6.83 6.87
N HIS A 182 14.52 -5.77 6.56
CA HIS A 182 15.67 -5.33 7.36
C HIS A 182 15.25 -4.93 8.79
N LYS A 183 14.07 -4.34 8.96
CA LYS A 183 13.47 -4.04 10.26
C LYS A 183 12.76 -5.24 10.90
N ARG A 184 12.91 -6.45 10.35
CA ARG A 184 12.30 -7.68 10.87
C ARG A 184 10.77 -7.58 10.97
N VAL A 185 10.17 -6.96 9.96
CA VAL A 185 8.72 -6.88 9.78
C VAL A 185 8.35 -7.57 8.47
N ALA A 186 7.46 -8.55 8.54
CA ALA A 186 6.82 -9.14 7.36
C ALA A 186 5.43 -8.53 7.21
N HIS A 187 5.03 -8.19 5.99
CA HIS A 187 3.75 -7.54 5.69
C HIS A 187 2.57 -8.52 5.73
N HIS A 188 2.78 -9.73 5.18
CA HIS A 188 1.83 -10.82 4.97
C HIS A 188 0.62 -10.51 4.06
N ASP A 189 0.60 -9.32 3.48
CA ASP A 189 -0.40 -8.92 2.46
C ASP A 189 0.26 -8.04 1.39
N ALA A 190 1.47 -8.36 0.95
CA ALA A 190 2.30 -7.53 0.08
C ALA A 190 1.85 -7.56 -1.40
N PHE A 191 0.55 -7.53 -1.67
CA PHE A 191 0.01 -7.46 -3.03
C PHE A 191 0.00 -6.03 -3.57
N PHE A 192 -0.06 -5.89 -4.89
CA PHE A 192 -0.06 -4.61 -5.61
C PHE A 192 -1.09 -3.58 -5.12
N ASN A 193 -2.25 -4.01 -4.63
CA ASN A 193 -3.25 -3.08 -4.12
C ASN A 193 -2.82 -2.37 -2.81
N ASN A 194 -1.79 -2.87 -2.12
CA ASN A 194 -1.23 -2.28 -0.91
C ASN A 194 0.00 -1.39 -1.19
N PHE A 195 0.29 -1.10 -2.46
CA PHE A 195 1.30 -0.14 -2.89
C PHE A 195 0.62 1.06 -3.54
N LEU A 196 0.46 2.15 -2.80
CA LEU A 196 -0.11 3.41 -3.30
C LEU A 196 0.92 4.18 -4.10
N VAL A 197 0.53 4.63 -5.30
CA VAL A 197 1.36 5.45 -6.16
C VAL A 197 0.87 6.86 -6.10
N GLU A 198 1.75 7.77 -5.68
CA GLU A 198 1.45 9.19 -5.55
C GLU A 198 0.76 9.77 -6.79
N TRP A 199 1.21 9.37 -7.99
CA TRP A 199 0.55 9.60 -9.29
C TRP A 199 0.83 8.54 -10.33
N GLN A 200 -0.10 8.38 -11.26
CA GLN A 200 0.14 7.71 -12.53
C GLN A 200 1.04 8.54 -13.46
N PRO A 201 2.19 8.01 -13.91
CA PRO A 201 3.00 8.60 -14.97
C PRO A 201 2.27 8.66 -16.32
N ASP A 202 2.75 9.52 -17.22
CA ASP A 202 2.12 9.72 -18.54
C ASP A 202 3.17 9.94 -19.64
N SER A 203 4.36 9.36 -19.47
CA SER A 203 5.50 9.62 -20.34
C SER A 203 5.24 9.22 -21.80
N LEU A 204 4.55 8.09 -22.06
CA LEU A 204 4.19 7.69 -23.43
C LEU A 204 3.16 8.64 -24.04
N LYS A 205 2.18 9.08 -23.25
CA LYS A 205 1.18 10.06 -23.69
C LYS A 205 1.84 11.38 -24.08
N ARG A 206 2.88 11.78 -23.36
CA ARG A 206 3.69 12.97 -23.66
C ARG A 206 4.71 12.75 -24.78
N GLY A 207 5.01 11.50 -25.13
CA GLY A 207 6.10 11.14 -26.05
C GLY A 207 7.47 11.55 -25.51
N ALA A 208 7.63 11.66 -24.20
CA ALA A 208 8.85 12.12 -23.56
C ALA A 208 9.05 11.45 -22.21
N ILE A 209 10.28 11.06 -21.93
CA ILE A 209 10.69 10.49 -20.64
C ILE A 209 10.41 11.51 -19.54
N SER A 210 9.80 11.04 -18.44
CA SER A 210 9.46 11.90 -17.32
C SER A 210 10.72 12.33 -16.56
N ILE A 211 10.82 13.61 -16.22
CA ILE A 211 11.93 14.15 -15.41
C ILE A 211 11.73 13.84 -13.92
N ALA A 212 10.47 13.79 -13.48
CA ALA A 212 10.07 13.38 -12.15
C ALA A 212 9.43 12.00 -12.21
N HIS A 213 9.49 11.26 -11.11
CA HIS A 213 8.81 9.98 -10.95
C HIS A 213 7.94 10.01 -9.70
N PRO A 214 6.80 9.30 -9.69
CA PRO A 214 5.97 9.21 -8.52
C PRO A 214 6.67 8.42 -7.43
N ARG A 215 6.35 8.76 -6.19
CA ARG A 215 6.66 7.89 -5.05
C ARG A 215 5.66 6.75 -4.94
N VAL A 216 6.16 5.60 -4.51
CA VAL A 216 5.35 4.43 -4.15
C VAL A 216 5.37 4.27 -2.63
N TRP A 217 4.22 4.00 -2.03
CA TRP A 217 4.05 3.87 -0.60
C TRP A 217 3.36 2.55 -0.26
N LEU A 218 4.05 1.69 0.49
CA LEU A 218 3.50 0.52 1.14
C LEU A 218 2.55 0.96 2.26
N ILE A 219 1.35 0.40 2.25
CA ILE A 219 0.29 0.65 3.22
C ILE A 219 -0.27 -0.66 3.76
N ASP A 220 -1.12 -0.54 4.78
CA ASP A 220 -1.97 -1.62 5.27
C ASP A 220 -1.26 -2.80 5.98
N PHE A 221 -0.61 -2.47 7.09
CA PHE A 221 0.09 -3.42 7.97
C PHE A 221 -0.84 -4.25 8.86
N GLU A 222 -2.13 -4.39 8.52
CA GLU A 222 -3.10 -5.10 9.37
C GLU A 222 -2.66 -6.53 9.72
N ASN A 223 -2.11 -7.23 8.73
CA ASN A 223 -1.66 -8.61 8.84
C ASN A 223 -0.17 -8.74 9.19
N ALA A 224 0.51 -7.60 9.40
CA ALA A 224 1.94 -7.57 9.56
C ALA A 224 2.41 -8.26 10.84
N MET A 225 3.58 -8.87 10.76
CA MET A 225 4.23 -9.58 11.85
C MET A 225 5.61 -8.98 12.12
N SER A 226 5.93 -8.77 13.40
CA SER A 226 7.22 -8.25 13.83
C SER A 226 8.02 -9.31 14.58
N PHE A 227 9.24 -9.60 14.12
CA PHE A 227 10.20 -10.45 14.82
C PHE A 227 11.12 -9.60 15.72
N PRO A 228 11.81 -10.20 16.70
CA PRO A 228 12.94 -9.56 17.38
C PRO A 228 14.00 -9.10 16.37
N GLU A 229 14.67 -7.98 16.64
CA GLU A 229 15.63 -7.38 15.69
C GLU A 229 16.86 -8.28 15.45
N ASP A 230 17.27 -9.01 16.48
CA ASP A 230 18.41 -9.93 16.44
C ASP A 230 18.06 -11.30 15.81
N THR A 231 16.80 -11.55 15.46
CA THR A 231 16.42 -12.82 14.84
C THR A 231 17.09 -12.94 13.46
N PRO A 232 17.86 -14.01 13.20
CA PRO A 232 18.43 -14.26 11.88
C PRO A 232 17.34 -14.35 10.81
N TYR A 233 17.63 -13.87 9.60
CA TYR A 233 16.64 -13.83 8.51
C TYR A 233 16.00 -15.20 8.24
N GLY A 234 16.81 -16.26 8.19
CA GLY A 234 16.34 -17.65 7.97
C GLY A 234 15.50 -18.24 9.09
N GLU A 235 15.51 -17.61 10.28
CA GLU A 235 14.75 -18.01 11.46
C GLU A 235 13.44 -17.22 11.63
N CYS A 236 13.22 -16.18 10.82
CA CYS A 236 11.97 -15.42 10.75
C CYS A 236 10.87 -16.26 10.07
N LYS A 237 10.45 -17.32 10.74
CA LYS A 237 9.49 -18.29 10.23
C LYS A 237 8.09 -18.03 10.79
N CYS A 238 7.08 -18.29 9.98
CA CYS A 238 5.68 -18.31 10.40
C CYS A 238 4.99 -19.56 9.85
N THR A 239 3.92 -19.97 10.51
CA THR A 239 2.92 -20.88 9.94
C THR A 239 1.90 -20.09 9.13
N THR A 240 1.04 -20.79 8.38
CA THR A 240 -0.11 -20.18 7.67
C THR A 240 -0.84 -19.20 8.58
N PRO A 241 -0.84 -17.89 8.28
CA PRO A 241 -1.58 -16.91 9.06
C PRO A 241 -3.08 -17.22 9.11
N ASP A 242 -3.72 -16.99 10.26
CA ASP A 242 -5.12 -17.37 10.43
C ASP A 242 -6.08 -16.63 9.48
N PHE A 243 -5.70 -15.46 8.97
CA PHE A 243 -6.50 -14.77 7.97
C PHE A 243 -6.52 -15.49 6.61
N LEU A 244 -5.45 -16.22 6.24
CA LEU A 244 -5.42 -17.04 5.02
C LEU A 244 -6.29 -18.29 5.15
N LYS A 245 -6.59 -18.73 6.38
CA LYS A 245 -7.45 -19.89 6.65
C LYS A 245 -8.94 -19.54 6.62
N ARG A 246 -9.30 -18.28 6.39
CA ARG A 246 -10.70 -17.86 6.35
C ARG A 246 -11.29 -18.21 4.99
N ASP A 247 -12.44 -18.87 4.99
CA ASP A 247 -13.19 -19.24 3.78
C ASP A 247 -13.53 -18.04 2.86
N ASN A 248 -13.41 -16.82 3.37
CA ASN A 248 -13.69 -15.58 2.66
C ASN A 248 -12.44 -14.75 2.30
N TYR A 249 -11.24 -15.31 2.44
CA TYR A 249 -10.03 -14.62 2.00
C TYR A 249 -9.94 -14.64 0.48
N GLY A 250 -10.42 -13.58 -0.16
CA GLY A 250 -10.57 -13.50 -1.61
C GLY A 250 -9.27 -13.28 -2.40
N ARG A 251 -8.09 -13.39 -1.76
CA ARG A 251 -6.81 -13.23 -2.47
C ARG A 251 -6.19 -14.57 -2.84
N PRO A 252 -5.35 -14.58 -3.90
CA PRO A 252 -4.57 -15.75 -4.27
C PRO A 252 -3.65 -16.25 -3.14
N TYR A 253 -3.44 -17.56 -3.08
CA TYR A 253 -2.50 -18.20 -2.17
C TYR A 253 -1.74 -19.33 -2.89
N ASP A 254 -0.51 -19.59 -2.45
CA ASP A 254 0.27 -20.76 -2.88
C ASP A 254 0.05 -21.92 -1.91
N ALA A 255 -0.10 -23.14 -2.44
CA ALA A 255 -0.18 -24.33 -1.61
C ALA A 255 1.07 -24.53 -0.75
N ALA A 256 2.23 -24.01 -1.17
CA ALA A 256 3.46 -24.04 -0.39
C ALA A 256 3.37 -23.26 0.94
N PHE A 257 2.43 -22.33 1.07
CA PHE A 257 2.20 -21.53 2.27
C PHE A 257 0.97 -21.99 3.07
N MET A 258 0.40 -23.15 2.73
CA MET A 258 -0.78 -23.71 3.39
C MET A 258 -0.42 -24.87 4.34
N GLY A 259 -1.16 -24.97 5.44
CA GLY A 259 -1.00 -26.02 6.45
C GLY A 259 -0.08 -25.64 7.63
N ASP A 260 0.44 -26.66 8.32
CA ASP A 260 1.22 -26.50 9.56
C ASP A 260 2.73 -26.34 9.31
N LEU A 261 3.16 -26.32 8.04
CA LEU A 261 4.56 -26.14 7.69
C LEU A 261 5.01 -24.70 7.96
N SER A 262 6.11 -24.56 8.67
CA SER A 262 6.74 -23.26 8.88
C SER A 262 7.50 -22.83 7.62
N PHE A 263 7.25 -21.62 7.13
CA PHE A 263 7.95 -21.02 6.01
C PHE A 263 8.56 -19.68 6.42
N ASN A 264 9.47 -19.15 5.61
CA ASN A 264 10.05 -17.83 5.86
C ASN A 264 9.02 -16.74 5.55
N ALA A 265 8.72 -15.88 6.52
CA ALA A 265 7.69 -14.85 6.41
C ALA A 265 7.97 -13.83 5.28
N PHE A 266 9.24 -13.53 5.04
CA PHE A 266 9.67 -12.56 4.02
C PHE A 266 9.59 -13.14 2.61
N THR A 267 9.75 -14.46 2.46
CA THR A 267 9.51 -15.15 1.18
C THR A 267 8.04 -15.10 0.77
N LEU A 268 7.11 -15.15 1.73
CA LEU A 268 5.68 -14.95 1.45
C LEU A 268 5.43 -13.55 0.88
N ASP A 269 5.95 -12.50 1.51
CA ASP A 269 5.79 -11.12 1.02
C ASP A 269 6.27 -10.97 -0.43
N LEU A 270 7.45 -11.51 -0.73
CA LEU A 270 8.01 -11.43 -2.07
C LEU A 270 7.15 -12.20 -3.08
N TRP A 271 6.66 -13.39 -2.73
CA TRP A 271 5.74 -14.14 -3.58
C TRP A 271 4.45 -13.36 -3.85
N GLN A 272 3.83 -12.78 -2.81
CA GLN A 272 2.60 -11.99 -2.93
C GLN A 272 2.80 -10.77 -3.84
N PHE A 273 3.95 -10.10 -3.72
CA PHE A 273 4.30 -8.98 -4.58
C PHE A 273 4.49 -9.41 -6.04
N MET A 274 5.18 -10.53 -6.26
CA MET A 274 5.44 -11.06 -7.60
C MET A 274 4.19 -11.67 -8.27
N TYR A 275 3.15 -12.01 -7.51
CA TYR A 275 1.95 -12.67 -8.02
C TYR A 275 1.33 -11.94 -9.22
N TYR A 276 1.20 -10.62 -9.18
CA TYR A 276 0.63 -9.89 -10.32
C TYR A 276 1.66 -9.56 -11.40
N ALA A 277 2.96 -9.53 -11.07
CA ALA A 277 4.02 -9.23 -12.02
C ALA A 277 4.17 -10.33 -13.09
N GLN A 278 3.78 -11.57 -12.80
CA GLN A 278 3.84 -12.68 -13.76
C GLN A 278 2.93 -12.49 -14.98
N TYR A 279 1.94 -11.61 -14.88
CA TYR A 279 1.00 -11.29 -15.96
C TYR A 279 1.47 -10.14 -16.87
N LEU A 280 2.65 -9.59 -16.60
CA LEU A 280 3.27 -8.58 -17.45
C LEU A 280 3.87 -9.22 -18.70
N GLU A 281 3.50 -8.68 -19.85
CA GLU A 281 4.04 -9.01 -21.15
C GLU A 281 4.91 -7.85 -21.63
N ILE A 282 6.23 -8.05 -21.57
CA ILE A 282 7.22 -7.04 -21.95
C ILE A 282 7.92 -7.48 -23.24
N ASP A 283 8.07 -6.58 -24.21
CA ASP A 283 8.80 -6.87 -25.46
C ASP A 283 10.32 -6.69 -25.30
N ILE A 284 10.86 -7.10 -24.14
CA ILE A 284 12.29 -7.07 -23.81
C ILE A 284 12.61 -8.42 -23.14
N PRO A 285 13.13 -9.40 -23.89
CA PRO A 285 13.31 -10.78 -23.40
C PRO A 285 14.10 -10.88 -22.09
N THR A 286 15.18 -10.10 -21.96
CA THR A 286 16.02 -10.07 -20.75
C THR A 286 15.23 -9.63 -19.51
N LEU A 287 14.34 -8.64 -19.64
CA LEU A 287 13.53 -8.18 -18.51
C LEU A 287 12.44 -9.20 -18.15
N ASN A 288 11.82 -9.86 -19.12
CA ASN A 288 10.89 -10.96 -18.84
C ASN A 288 11.57 -12.09 -18.07
N GLU A 289 12.78 -12.47 -18.48
CA GLU A 289 13.55 -13.50 -17.78
C GLU A 289 13.86 -13.08 -16.34
N VAL A 290 14.29 -11.83 -16.15
CA VAL A 290 14.56 -11.29 -14.82
C VAL A 290 13.32 -11.28 -13.95
N LEU A 291 12.17 -10.78 -14.42
CA LEU A 291 10.93 -10.80 -13.65
C LEU A 291 10.52 -12.21 -13.22
N ARG A 292 10.66 -13.22 -14.09
CA ARG A 292 10.41 -14.62 -13.72
C ARG A 292 11.39 -15.11 -12.64
N ASN A 293 12.64 -14.68 -12.71
CA ASN A 293 13.67 -15.05 -11.74
C ASN A 293 13.55 -14.32 -10.40
N LEU A 294 12.86 -13.18 -10.33
CA LEU A 294 12.63 -12.45 -9.08
C LEU A 294 11.80 -13.27 -8.08
N GLN A 295 10.81 -14.04 -8.55
CA GLN A 295 9.99 -14.89 -7.69
C GLN A 295 10.80 -16.03 -7.03
N ASN A 296 11.92 -16.43 -7.65
CA ASN A 296 12.81 -17.47 -7.14
C ASN A 296 13.83 -16.94 -6.13
N GLN A 297 13.86 -15.62 -5.87
CA GLN A 297 14.78 -15.04 -4.91
C GLN A 297 14.32 -15.34 -3.48
N SER A 298 15.28 -15.57 -2.59
CA SER A 298 15.00 -15.83 -1.17
C SER A 298 14.74 -14.55 -0.37
N THR A 299 15.13 -13.38 -0.90
CA THR A 299 15.02 -12.09 -0.22
C THR A 299 14.64 -10.96 -1.16
N ALA A 300 13.97 -9.93 -0.63
CA ALA A 300 13.71 -8.69 -1.35
C ALA A 300 15.00 -7.95 -1.74
N GLU A 301 16.07 -8.04 -0.93
CA GLU A 301 17.39 -7.48 -1.27
C GLU A 301 17.97 -8.12 -2.55
N SER A 302 17.98 -9.45 -2.61
CA SER A 302 18.50 -10.17 -3.79
C SER A 302 17.66 -9.88 -5.03
N ALA A 303 16.33 -9.80 -4.88
CA ALA A 303 15.42 -9.43 -5.94
C ALA A 303 15.67 -8.00 -6.45
N LEU A 304 15.77 -7.03 -5.52
CA LEU A 304 16.06 -5.65 -5.86
C LEU A 304 17.39 -5.51 -6.58
N ARG A 305 18.45 -6.17 -6.09
CA ARG A 305 19.77 -6.14 -6.71
C ARG A 305 19.75 -6.69 -8.13
N LEU A 306 19.12 -7.86 -8.34
CA LEU A 306 18.99 -8.47 -9.66
C LEU A 306 18.26 -7.54 -10.64
N LEU A 307 17.15 -6.93 -10.21
CA LEU A 307 16.41 -5.99 -11.03
C LEU A 307 17.22 -4.73 -11.34
N HIS A 308 17.81 -4.11 -10.31
CA HIS A 308 18.60 -2.90 -10.44
C HIS A 308 19.79 -3.08 -11.38
N ASP A 309 20.58 -4.14 -11.20
CA ASP A 309 21.74 -4.45 -12.03
C ASP A 309 21.33 -4.65 -13.50
N THR A 310 20.19 -5.29 -13.72
CA THR A 310 19.61 -5.46 -15.06
C THR A 310 19.18 -4.13 -15.67
N LEU A 311 18.42 -3.30 -14.94
CA LEU A 311 17.93 -2.01 -15.40
C LEU A 311 19.09 -1.06 -15.75
N CYS A 312 20.22 -1.13 -15.05
CA CYS A 312 21.42 -0.36 -15.35
C CYS A 312 22.04 -0.67 -16.74
N THR A 313 21.67 -1.79 -17.37
CA THR A 313 22.12 -2.13 -18.73
C THR A 313 21.31 -1.45 -19.84
N PHE A 314 20.18 -0.83 -19.48
CA PHE A 314 19.29 -0.15 -20.41
C PHE A 314 19.45 1.37 -20.31
N THR A 315 19.42 2.04 -21.45
CA THR A 315 19.21 3.49 -21.50
C THR A 315 17.74 3.82 -21.23
N PRO A 316 17.42 5.01 -20.69
CA PRO A 316 16.04 5.45 -20.51
C PRO A 316 15.18 5.36 -21.79
N SER A 317 15.76 5.62 -22.96
CA SER A 317 15.06 5.53 -24.24
C SER A 317 14.68 4.09 -24.64
N GLN A 318 15.49 3.09 -24.27
CA GLN A 318 15.15 1.68 -24.50
C GLN A 318 13.97 1.21 -23.66
N LEU A 319 13.77 1.82 -22.48
CA LEU A 319 12.64 1.54 -21.60
C LEU A 319 11.43 2.44 -21.88
N HIS A 320 11.55 3.42 -22.78
CA HIS A 320 10.46 4.30 -23.18
C HIS A 320 9.56 3.64 -24.24
N VAL A 321 9.03 2.47 -23.91
CA VAL A 321 8.20 1.63 -24.77
C VAL A 321 6.93 1.20 -24.03
N PRO A 322 5.84 0.88 -24.74
CA PRO A 322 4.66 0.28 -24.12
C PRO A 322 4.96 -1.13 -23.61
N PHE A 323 4.13 -1.60 -22.69
CA PHE A 323 4.07 -3.00 -22.24
C PHE A 323 2.61 -3.39 -22.06
N ARG A 324 2.32 -4.68 -21.93
CA ARG A 324 0.96 -5.19 -21.71
C ARG A 324 0.88 -5.91 -20.38
N TYR A 325 -0.32 -6.02 -19.84
CA TYR A 325 -0.63 -7.05 -18.88
C TYR A 325 -2.00 -7.61 -19.15
N THR A 326 -2.07 -8.90 -18.89
CA THR A 326 -3.23 -9.72 -19.16
C THR A 326 -3.83 -10.04 -17.80
N GLU A 327 -5.02 -9.51 -17.52
CA GLU A 327 -5.66 -9.76 -16.23
C GLU A 327 -5.70 -11.27 -15.95
N PRO A 328 -5.37 -11.70 -14.70
CA PRO A 328 -5.57 -13.09 -14.32
C PRO A 328 -7.01 -13.46 -14.62
N SER A 329 -7.23 -14.52 -15.41
CA SER A 329 -8.53 -15.14 -15.49
C SER A 329 -8.88 -15.59 -14.08
N TYR A 330 -9.85 -14.93 -13.45
CA TYR A 330 -10.49 -15.49 -12.28
C TYR A 330 -11.22 -16.74 -12.78
N ASP A 331 -10.56 -17.90 -12.72
CA ASP A 331 -11.26 -19.16 -12.66
C ASP A 331 -12.03 -19.12 -11.34
N CYS A 332 -13.23 -18.54 -11.39
CA CYS A 332 -14.28 -18.88 -10.46
C CYS A 332 -14.56 -20.36 -10.72
N THR A 333 -13.76 -21.25 -10.15
CA THR A 333 -14.20 -22.62 -9.93
C THR A 333 -15.39 -22.50 -9.00
N GLU A 334 -16.59 -22.57 -9.59
CA GLU A 334 -17.75 -23.11 -8.90
C GLU A 334 -17.30 -24.42 -8.26
N ASP A 335 -17.18 -24.42 -6.92
CA ASP A 335 -17.63 -25.49 -6.02
C ASP A 335 -17.38 -25.12 -4.55
#